data_AF-A0A8H4QVI0-F1
#
_entry.id   AF-A0A8H4QVI0-F1
#
_cell.length_a   1.000
_cell.length_b   1.000
_cell.length_c   1.000
_cell.angle_alpha   90.00
_cell.angle_beta   90.00
_cell.angle_gamma   90.00
#
_symmetry.space_group_name_H-M   'P 1'
#
loop_
_entity.id
_entity.type
_entity.pdbx_description
1 polymer ?
#
loop_
_entity_poly.entity_id
_entity_poly.type
_entity_poly.pdbx_seq_one_letter_code
_entity_poly.pdbx_strand_id
1 'polypeptide(L)'
;MDKCFKSFVTALAWNGYWRKLANPTVARGKTAFPRVSGDQEKYGIRLDYDTDVNQDGMEYHLFKMQANQGKIPSSLKTWRDKNGTDAVMATVWVKADASKEEVEDALDSAWEKFRSS
;
A
#
# COMPACT_ATOMS: atom_id res chain seq x y z
N MET A 1 12.21 1.92 -8.47
CA MET A 1 11.04 1.94 -7.56
C MET A 1 11.18 0.91 -6.43
N ASP A 2 11.81 -0.24 -6.64
CA ASP A 2 11.98 -1.30 -5.61
C ASP A 2 12.61 -0.83 -4.30
N LYS A 3 13.60 0.07 -4.34
CA LYS A 3 14.20 0.63 -3.12
C LYS A 3 13.17 1.39 -2.28
N CYS A 4 12.27 2.14 -2.92
CA CYS A 4 11.20 2.85 -2.25
C CYS A 4 10.21 1.86 -1.64
N PHE A 5 9.82 0.83 -2.39
CA PHE A 5 8.92 -0.22 -1.93
C PHE A 5 9.50 -1.01 -0.74
N LYS A 6 10.75 -1.49 -0.81
CA LYS A 6 11.42 -2.17 0.31
C LYS A 6 11.48 -1.30 1.56
N SER A 7 11.80 -0.01 1.41
CA SER A 7 11.81 0.93 2.53
C SER A 7 10.42 1.17 3.11
N PHE A 8 9.39 1.15 2.26
CA PHE A 8 7.98 1.30 2.64
C PHE A 8 7.50 0.08 3.45
N VAL A 9 7.73 -1.13 2.95
CA VAL A 9 7.40 -2.39 3.65
C VAL A 9 8.13 -2.47 5.00
N THR A 10 9.44 -2.19 5.02
CA THR A 10 10.23 -2.17 6.26
C THR A 10 9.63 -1.22 7.31
N ALA A 11 9.22 -0.03 6.89
CA ALA A 11 8.63 0.95 7.80
C ALA A 11 7.26 0.52 8.33
N LEU A 12 6.46 -0.15 7.49
CA LEU A 12 5.16 -0.68 7.87
C LEU A 12 5.29 -1.83 8.89
N ALA A 13 6.25 -2.71 8.63
CA ALA A 13 6.60 -3.87 9.44
C ALA A 13 7.11 -3.51 10.85
N TRP A 14 8.06 -2.58 10.93
CA TRP A 14 8.78 -2.28 12.18
C TRP A 14 7.98 -1.41 13.15
N ASN A 15 7.12 -0.52 12.65
CA ASN A 15 6.37 0.43 13.47
C ASN A 15 4.98 -0.08 13.89
N GLY A 16 4.70 -1.37 13.71
CA GLY A 16 3.40 -1.97 14.03
C GLY A 16 2.24 -1.47 13.15
N TYR A 17 2.53 -0.73 12.06
CA TYR A 17 1.52 -0.20 11.16
C TYR A 17 0.82 -1.29 10.34
N TRP A 18 1.42 -2.48 10.21
CA TRP A 18 0.76 -3.65 9.63
C TRP A 18 -0.60 -3.95 10.28
N ARG A 19 -0.75 -3.69 11.59
CA ARG A 19 -2.04 -3.86 12.29
C ARG A 19 -3.14 -2.95 11.74
N LYS A 20 -2.78 -1.79 11.19
CA LYS A 20 -3.74 -0.86 10.56
C LYS A 20 -4.20 -1.33 9.18
N LEU A 21 -3.51 -2.30 8.60
CA LEU A 21 -3.95 -2.97 7.37
C LEU A 21 -4.75 -4.23 7.69
N ALA A 22 -4.33 -5.00 8.69
CA ALA A 22 -5.05 -6.19 9.16
C ALA A 22 -6.40 -5.84 9.82
N ASN A 23 -6.52 -4.64 10.38
CA ASN A 23 -7.72 -4.12 11.04
C ASN A 23 -7.87 -2.61 10.72
N PRO A 24 -8.33 -2.25 9.51
CA PRO A 24 -8.43 -0.85 9.09
C PRO A 24 -9.53 -0.12 9.85
N THR A 25 -9.18 1.09 10.32
CA THR A 25 -10.12 2.03 10.97
C THR A 25 -10.41 3.25 10.10
N VAL A 26 -9.78 3.33 8.93
CA VAL A 26 -9.97 4.44 7.99
C VAL A 26 -11.21 4.20 7.14
N ALA A 27 -11.90 5.28 6.79
CA ALA A 27 -12.98 5.21 5.82
C ALA A 27 -12.45 4.89 4.41
N ARG A 28 -13.32 4.35 3.55
CA ARG A 28 -13.04 4.14 2.14
C ARG A 28 -12.48 5.39 1.47
N GLY A 29 -11.47 5.21 0.61
CA GLY A 29 -10.76 6.26 -0.11
C GLY A 29 -9.81 7.08 0.76
N LYS A 30 -9.58 6.71 2.03
CA LYS A 30 -8.61 7.37 2.91
C LYS A 30 -7.33 6.56 3.04
N THR A 31 -6.23 7.28 3.20
CA THR A 31 -4.90 6.68 3.36
C THR A 31 -4.78 5.95 4.69
N ALA A 32 -4.60 4.63 4.61
CA ALA A 32 -4.29 3.78 5.74
C ALA A 32 -2.83 4.00 6.18
N PHE A 33 -1.91 4.02 5.21
CA PHE A 33 -0.48 4.23 5.43
C PHE A 33 0.23 4.73 4.16
N PRO A 34 1.22 5.64 4.26
CA PRO A 34 1.63 6.39 5.44
C PRO A 34 0.73 7.61 5.65
N ARG A 35 0.50 8.00 6.91
CA ARG A 35 -0.40 9.14 7.24
C ARG A 35 0.32 10.48 7.42
N VAL A 36 1.63 10.46 7.68
CA VAL A 36 2.42 11.66 7.93
C VAL A 36 3.06 12.10 6.62
N SER A 37 3.03 13.41 6.32
CA SER A 37 3.54 13.98 5.07
C SER A 37 5.01 13.63 4.81
N GLY A 38 5.87 13.68 5.83
CA GLY A 38 7.29 13.33 5.68
C GLY A 38 7.51 11.89 5.21
N ASP A 39 6.72 10.94 5.71
CA ASP A 39 6.78 9.54 5.29
C ASP A 39 6.21 9.35 3.89
N GLN A 40 5.12 10.06 3.58
CA GLN A 40 4.53 10.07 2.24
C GLN A 40 5.52 10.58 1.18
N GLU A 41 6.27 11.64 1.46
CA GLU A 41 7.31 12.14 0.57
C GLU A 41 8.50 11.18 0.47
N LYS A 42 8.93 10.62 1.60
CA LYS A 42 10.09 9.73 1.69
C LYS A 42 9.89 8.43 0.92
N TYR A 43 8.76 7.76 1.17
CA TYR A 43 8.45 6.47 0.56
C TYR A 43 7.85 6.64 -0.85
N GLY A 44 7.08 7.70 -1.06
CA GLY A 44 6.42 8.00 -2.33
C GLY A 44 5.31 7.03 -2.72
N ILE A 45 4.94 6.11 -1.83
CA ILE A 45 3.86 5.12 -2.00
C ILE A 45 2.84 5.35 -0.88
N ARG A 46 1.56 5.24 -1.21
CA ARG A 46 0.46 5.21 -0.24
C ARG A 46 -0.46 4.01 -0.48
N LEU A 47 -1.11 3.58 0.59
CA LEU A 47 -2.17 2.59 0.60
C LEU A 47 -3.46 3.28 1.04
N ASP A 48 -4.38 3.42 0.09
CA ASP A 48 -5.71 3.95 0.35
C ASP A 48 -6.68 2.78 0.52
N TYR A 49 -7.46 2.79 1.60
CA TYR A 49 -8.42 1.73 1.87
C TYR A 49 -9.56 1.76 0.84
N ASP A 50 -9.96 0.62 0.29
CA ASP A 50 -11.04 0.54 -0.68
C ASP A 50 -12.29 -0.11 -0.11
N THR A 51 -12.22 -1.40 0.25
CA THR A 51 -13.39 -2.15 0.69
C THR A 51 -13.00 -3.45 1.37
N ASP A 52 -13.95 -4.03 2.09
CA ASP A 52 -13.92 -5.42 2.52
C ASP A 52 -14.44 -6.32 1.40
N VAL A 53 -13.86 -7.51 1.27
CA VAL A 53 -14.31 -8.57 0.38
C VAL A 53 -14.31 -9.88 1.14
N ASN A 54 -15.40 -10.64 1.01
CA ASN A 54 -15.42 -12.04 1.42
C ASN A 54 -15.15 -12.92 0.20
N GLN A 55 -14.07 -13.72 0.25
CA GLN A 55 -13.72 -14.68 -0.77
C GLN A 55 -13.54 -16.05 -0.11
N ASP A 56 -14.34 -17.03 -0.55
CA ASP A 56 -14.28 -18.41 -0.06
C ASP A 56 -14.40 -18.54 1.48
N GLY A 57 -15.21 -17.66 2.09
CA GLY A 57 -15.41 -17.63 3.54
C GLY A 57 -14.31 -16.91 4.32
N MET A 58 -13.29 -16.37 3.64
CA MET A 58 -12.24 -15.54 4.23
C MET A 58 -12.49 -14.06 3.92
N GLU A 59 -12.37 -13.23 4.95
CA GLU A 59 -12.50 -11.77 4.82
C GLU A 59 -11.14 -11.14 4.50
N TYR A 60 -11.14 -10.20 3.56
CA TYR A 60 -9.98 -9.43 3.13
C TYR A 60 -10.30 -7.94 3.11
N HIS A 61 -9.36 -7.14 3.58
CA HIS A 61 -9.31 -5.71 3.40
C HIS A 61 -8.49 -5.37 2.15
N LEU A 62 -9.13 -4.70 1.19
CA LEU A 62 -8.48 -4.27 -0.05
C LEU A 62 -7.93 -2.86 0.08
N PHE A 63 -6.68 -2.69 -0.36
CA PHE A 63 -6.02 -1.39 -0.44
C PHE A 63 -5.53 -1.10 -1.85
N LYS A 64 -5.70 0.15 -2.29
CA LYS A 64 -5.12 0.66 -3.52
C LYS A 64 -3.71 1.14 -3.23
N MET A 65 -2.71 0.48 -3.82
CA MET A 65 -1.34 0.96 -3.83
C MET A 65 -1.19 2.01 -4.91
N GLN A 66 -0.83 3.24 -4.52
CA GLN A 66 -0.73 4.39 -5.42
C GLN A 66 0.56 5.16 -5.15
N ALA A 67 1.07 5.84 -6.18
CA ALA A 67 2.14 6.82 -5.99
C ALA A 67 1.60 8.05 -5.24
N ASN A 68 2.36 8.55 -4.26
CA ASN A 68 1.93 9.71 -3.48
C ASN A 68 1.90 11.00 -4.32
N GLN A 69 1.04 11.94 -3.95
CA GLN A 69 1.02 13.26 -4.56
C GLN A 69 2.20 14.12 -4.08
N GLY A 70 2.51 15.21 -4.78
CA GLY A 70 3.58 16.13 -4.38
C GLY A 70 4.98 15.58 -4.57
N LYS A 71 5.88 15.92 -3.64
CA LYS A 71 7.31 15.60 -3.69
C LYS A 71 7.53 14.12 -3.33
N ILE A 72 8.04 13.34 -4.28
CA ILE A 72 8.32 11.90 -4.12
C ILE A 72 9.59 11.53 -4.89
N PRO A 73 10.16 10.33 -4.66
CA PRO A 73 11.33 9.85 -5.41
C PRO A 73 11.08 9.86 -6.93
N SER A 74 12.11 10.25 -7.69
CA SER A 74 12.01 10.53 -9.13
C SER A 74 11.38 9.39 -9.94
N SER A 75 11.75 8.13 -9.67
CA SER A 75 11.18 6.98 -10.40
C SER A 75 9.67 6.82 -10.21
N LEU A 76 9.15 7.07 -8.99
CA LEU A 76 7.71 7.04 -8.72
C LEU A 76 7.01 8.27 -9.30
N LYS A 77 7.69 9.43 -9.29
CA LYS A 77 7.20 10.65 -9.97
C LYS A 77 7.03 10.41 -11.46
N THR A 78 8.05 9.90 -12.15
CA THR A 78 7.98 9.61 -13.59
C THR A 78 6.85 8.63 -13.90
N TRP A 79 6.68 7.59 -13.09
CA TRP A 79 5.57 6.65 -13.27
C TRP A 79 4.21 7.34 -13.06
N ARG A 80 4.05 8.11 -11.99
CA ARG A 80 2.81 8.83 -11.70
C ARG A 80 2.47 9.85 -12.78
N ASP A 81 3.45 10.62 -13.23
CA ASP A 81 3.24 11.67 -14.23
C ASP A 81 2.83 11.07 -15.60
N LYS A 82 3.20 9.80 -15.86
CA LYS A 82 2.75 9.04 -17.03
C LYS A 82 1.34 8.44 -16.87
N ASN A 83 1.00 7.94 -15.67
CA ASN A 83 -0.20 7.12 -15.47
C ASN A 83 -1.37 7.88 -14.81
N GLY A 84 -1.08 8.98 -14.11
CA GLY A 84 -2.05 9.78 -13.34
C GLY A 84 -1.80 9.73 -11.83
N THR A 85 -2.35 10.70 -11.11
CA THR A 85 -2.22 10.85 -9.64
C THR A 85 -3.05 9.83 -8.86
N ASP A 86 -4.11 9.32 -9.47
CA ASP A 86 -5.04 8.34 -8.90
C ASP A 86 -4.87 6.96 -9.55
N ALA A 87 -3.83 6.78 -10.37
CA ALA A 87 -3.50 5.49 -10.95
C ALA A 87 -3.14 4.48 -9.87
N VAL A 88 -3.80 3.33 -9.91
CA VAL A 88 -3.55 2.21 -9.00
C VAL A 88 -2.40 1.38 -9.57
N MET A 89 -1.31 1.27 -8.82
CA MET A 89 -0.17 0.41 -9.14
C MET A 89 -0.55 -1.06 -8.96
N ALA A 90 -1.19 -1.37 -7.82
CA ALA A 90 -1.69 -2.70 -7.50
C ALA A 90 -2.82 -2.62 -6.47
N THR A 91 -3.64 -3.66 -6.43
CA THR A 91 -4.56 -3.91 -5.31
C THR A 91 -3.91 -4.88 -4.34
N VAL A 92 -3.78 -4.47 -3.08
CA VAL A 92 -3.25 -5.29 -2.00
C VAL A 92 -4.42 -5.95 -1.27
N TRP A 93 -4.32 -7.26 -1.08
CA TRP A 93 -5.33 -8.08 -0.41
C TRP A 93 -4.78 -8.52 0.94
N VAL A 94 -5.23 -7.86 2.00
CA VAL A 94 -4.79 -8.20 3.36
C VAL A 94 -5.92 -8.95 4.04
N LYS A 95 -5.65 -10.17 4.50
CA LYS A 95 -6.64 -10.96 5.25
C LYS A 95 -7.03 -10.22 6.54
N ALA A 96 -8.30 -10.30 6.93
CA ALA A 96 -8.74 -9.80 8.22
C ALA A 96 -7.96 -10.50 9.36
N ASP A 97 -7.55 -9.73 10.37
CA ASP A 97 -6.71 -10.20 11.48
C ASP A 97 -5.38 -10.83 11.06
N ALA A 98 -4.89 -10.51 9.87
CA ALA A 98 -3.62 -11.00 9.35
C ALA A 98 -2.45 -10.76 10.33
N SER A 99 -1.52 -11.71 10.36
CA SER A 99 -0.23 -11.53 11.01
C SER A 99 0.62 -10.48 10.28
N LYS A 100 1.73 -10.09 10.91
CA LYS A 100 2.71 -9.20 10.29
C LYS A 100 3.23 -9.80 8.98
N GLU A 101 3.59 -11.08 9.00
CA GLU A 101 4.14 -11.81 7.87
C GLU A 101 3.10 -11.91 6.73
N GLU A 102 1.84 -12.21 7.05
CA GLU A 102 0.76 -12.24 6.04
C GLU A 102 0.54 -10.87 5.38
N VAL A 103 0.70 -9.77 6.13
CA VAL A 103 0.63 -8.40 5.58
C VAL A 103 1.82 -8.10 4.67
N GLU A 104 3.04 -8.49 5.06
CA GLU A 104 4.24 -8.32 4.24
C GLU A 104 4.14 -9.11 2.92
N ASP A 105 3.73 -10.38 3.01
CA ASP A 105 3.54 -11.25 1.85
C ASP A 105 2.47 -10.70 0.88
N ALA A 106 1.40 -10.12 1.41
CA ALA A 106 0.37 -9.47 0.61
C ALA A 106 0.90 -8.26 -0.17
N LEU A 107 1.75 -7.45 0.48
CA LEU A 107 2.39 -6.29 -0.14
C LEU A 107 3.37 -6.71 -1.23
N ASP A 108 4.23 -7.69 -0.93
CA ASP A 108 5.21 -8.21 -1.87
C ASP A 108 4.53 -8.85 -3.07
N SER A 109 3.50 -9.66 -2.86
CA SER A 109 2.70 -10.27 -3.93
C SER A 109 2.04 -9.22 -4.84
N ALA A 110 1.52 -8.14 -4.27
CA ALA A 110 0.95 -7.04 -5.04
C ALA A 110 2.02 -6.30 -5.84
N TRP A 111 3.21 -6.10 -5.26
CA TRP A 111 4.34 -5.46 -5.94
C TRP A 111 4.88 -6.32 -7.08
N GLU A 112 5.03 -7.63 -6.90
CA GLU A 112 5.43 -8.56 -7.97
C GLU A 112 4.48 -8.48 -9.17
N LYS A 113 3.16 -8.50 -8.91
CA LYS A 113 2.15 -8.36 -9.96
C LYS A 113 2.30 -7.06 -10.74
N PHE A 114 2.48 -5.94 -10.03
CA PHE A 114 2.74 -4.64 -10.67
C PHE A 114 4.02 -4.62 -11.51
N ARG A 115 5.10 -5.29 -11.07
CA ARG A 115 6.34 -5.36 -11.83
C ARG A 115 6.24 -6.23 -13.08
N SER A 116 5.27 -7.14 -13.11
CA SER A 116 5.03 -8.07 -14.21
C SER A 116 4.00 -7.58 -15.25
N SER A 117 3.32 -6.47 -14.98
CA SER A 117 2.32 -5.84 -15.87
C SER A 117 2.95 -4.79 -16.78
#